data_AF-A0AAD6T791-F1
#
_entry.id   AF-A0AAD6T791-F1
#
_cell.length_a   1.000
_cell.length_b   1.000
_cell.length_c   1.000
_cell.angle_alpha   90.00
_cell.angle_beta   90.00
_cell.angle_gamma   90.00
#
_symmetry.space_group_name_H-M   'P 1'
#
loop_
_entity.id
_entity.type
_entity.pdbx_description
1 polymer ?
#
loop_
_entity_poly.entity_id
_entity_poly.type
_entity_poly.pdbx_seq_one_letter_code
_entity_poly.pdbx_strand_id
1 'polypeptide(L)'
;MVSKDVRKFRIGMALVFADYVLAFVTIDLLFQPTWVEDILNLYIPPNIYTSTSEFLALVAGWISSENLLSGRKNQLACNVIRDANKIWYGIGVYTVMELFFMAGLSPFLTVYELFANPSRTARFLAAFYTYIHVGESNLWPLLRPCIHDGVLAPTRDQRLRYSDWLYVWAKDRVLMSTRMADLVDNFHHILDEFDVSNTTVCRDTVNKLYDVFEPTLLEPALQPHSPFGALIFGPAMWLSMGGLHPNTDPLTALYTEHDLLGASTKLAQGLYTGQLFLPAVDLKCARRDTFTYSGPKEMWSITRHFPSTLHWSSNSKTQARLTKSKVNQITGTLCQSMLFKSIVQDTQGVSIGPLEYCGNGHIVHLGNIPHLAVCKGDPTIPQYHEERTLRGLNRVSTKLEATGKRKRGRTAKENTALNTKLGSLEAGYIRAGTLRGGENEASEDSAPPRAKKRRLSADQRLALMSI
;
A
#
# COMPACT_ATOMS: atom_id res chain seq x y z
N MET A 1 8.25 29.69 10.01
CA MET A 1 8.03 28.44 9.25
C MET A 1 9.02 27.36 9.70
N VAL A 2 8.52 26.22 10.19
CA VAL A 2 9.36 25.08 10.63
C VAL A 2 10.01 24.41 9.41
N SER A 3 11.31 24.09 9.50
CA SER A 3 12.03 23.48 8.38
C SER A 3 11.52 22.08 8.06
N LYS A 4 11.64 21.65 6.79
CA LYS A 4 11.23 20.32 6.32
C LYS A 4 11.84 19.20 7.18
N ASP A 5 13.11 19.36 7.56
CA ASP A 5 13.84 18.36 8.33
C ASP A 5 13.31 18.19 9.75
N VAL A 6 12.68 19.23 10.31
CA VAL A 6 12.09 19.20 11.66
C VAL A 6 10.64 18.69 11.58
N ARG A 7 9.82 19.24 10.68
CA ARG A 7 8.39 18.85 10.57
C ARG A 7 8.15 17.45 10.00
N LYS A 8 9.13 16.87 9.27
CA LYS A 8 9.09 15.51 8.69
C LYS A 8 7.97 15.20 7.69
N PHE A 9 7.20 16.21 7.26
CA PHE A 9 6.26 16.11 6.14
C PHE A 9 6.53 17.16 5.07
N ARG A 10 5.85 17.00 3.93
CA ARG A 10 5.82 17.90 2.79
C ARG A 10 4.44 18.57 2.68
N ILE A 11 4.40 19.72 2.03
CA ILE A 11 3.13 20.38 1.67
C ILE A 11 2.92 20.04 0.21
N GLY A 12 1.88 19.26 -0.09
CA GLY A 12 1.52 18.94 -1.47
C GLY A 12 0.78 20.10 -2.14
N MET A 13 -0.07 20.79 -1.39
CA MET A 13 -0.79 21.98 -1.80
C MET A 13 -1.04 22.88 -0.59
N ALA A 14 -1.02 24.20 -0.79
CA ALA A 14 -1.48 25.16 0.20
C ALA A 14 -2.29 26.25 -0.51
N LEU A 15 -3.46 26.56 0.03
CA LEU A 15 -4.34 27.64 -0.42
C LEU A 15 -4.32 28.72 0.66
N VAL A 16 -3.92 29.93 0.28
CA VAL A 16 -3.81 31.08 1.19
C VAL A 16 -5.04 31.94 1.01
N PHE A 17 -5.81 32.10 2.09
CA PHE A 17 -6.94 33.00 2.19
C PHE A 17 -6.54 34.20 3.06
N ALA A 18 -7.41 35.21 3.16
CA ALA A 18 -7.15 36.41 3.95
C ALA A 18 -6.84 36.08 5.42
N ASP A 19 -7.63 35.18 6.02
CA ASP A 19 -7.58 34.92 7.47
C ASP A 19 -6.93 33.57 7.82
N TYR A 20 -6.71 32.69 6.84
CA TYR A 20 -6.21 31.34 7.09
C TYR A 20 -5.49 30.71 5.91
N VAL A 21 -4.75 29.64 6.19
CA VAL A 21 -4.11 28.80 5.18
C VAL A 21 -4.66 27.38 5.28
N LEU A 22 -5.21 26.87 4.18
CA LEU A 22 -5.56 25.47 4.06
C LEU A 22 -4.38 24.71 3.44
N ALA A 23 -3.77 23.80 4.20
CA ALA A 23 -2.61 23.04 3.75
C ALA A 23 -2.91 21.54 3.67
N PHE A 24 -2.59 20.94 2.53
CA PHE A 24 -2.67 19.50 2.30
C PHE A 24 -1.29 18.90 2.51
N VAL A 25 -1.08 18.35 3.70
CA VAL A 25 0.22 17.82 4.15
C VAL A 25 0.33 16.33 3.88
N THR A 26 1.52 15.89 3.52
CA THR A 26 1.79 14.48 3.25
C THR A 26 3.28 14.18 3.42
N ILE A 27 3.63 12.99 3.87
CA ILE A 27 5.04 12.60 4.03
C ILE A 27 5.74 12.47 2.67
N ASP A 28 5.03 11.94 1.67
CA ASP A 28 5.64 11.53 0.40
C ASP A 28 4.90 12.03 -0.85
N LEU A 29 4.21 13.18 -0.75
CA LEU A 29 3.45 13.76 -1.88
C LEU A 29 2.47 12.74 -2.49
N LEU A 30 1.63 12.14 -1.63
CA LEU A 30 0.68 11.10 -2.02
C LEU A 30 -0.35 11.51 -3.08
N PHE A 31 -0.46 12.80 -3.37
CA PHE A 31 -1.32 13.33 -4.41
C PHE A 31 -0.56 14.36 -5.24
N GLN A 32 -0.97 14.51 -6.50
CA GLN A 32 -0.50 15.53 -7.41
C GLN A 32 -1.69 16.41 -7.79
N PRO A 33 -1.72 17.70 -7.40
CA PRO A 33 -2.78 18.59 -7.83
C PRO A 33 -2.72 18.78 -9.35
N THR A 34 -3.88 18.73 -9.99
CA THR A 34 -4.05 19.04 -11.41
C THR A 34 -4.89 20.31 -11.51
N TRP A 35 -4.45 21.25 -12.33
CA TRP A 35 -5.13 22.52 -12.56
C TRP A 35 -5.67 22.53 -13.99
N VAL A 36 -6.91 22.97 -14.13
CA VAL A 36 -7.57 23.20 -15.41
C VAL A 36 -8.33 24.52 -15.31
N GLU A 37 -8.46 25.24 -16.42
CA GLU A 37 -9.20 26.51 -16.47
C GLU A 37 -10.71 26.28 -16.38
N ASP A 38 -11.19 25.17 -16.92
CA ASP A 38 -12.60 24.78 -16.96
C ASP A 38 -12.75 23.35 -16.40
N ILE A 39 -13.79 23.14 -15.59
CA ILE A 39 -14.14 21.82 -15.03
C ILE A 39 -14.37 20.77 -16.13
N LEU A 40 -14.82 21.18 -17.31
CA LEU A 40 -15.01 20.30 -18.47
C LEU A 40 -13.70 19.70 -18.99
N ASN A 41 -12.56 20.37 -18.72
CA ASN A 41 -11.24 19.87 -19.08
C ASN A 41 -10.62 18.99 -17.98
N LEU A 42 -11.28 18.86 -16.82
CA LEU A 42 -10.80 18.02 -15.72
C LEU A 42 -10.98 16.55 -16.06
N TYR A 43 -9.89 15.89 -16.43
CA TYR A 43 -9.90 14.43 -16.57
C TYR A 43 -9.98 13.76 -15.19
N ILE A 44 -11.11 13.11 -14.91
CA ILE A 44 -11.28 12.24 -13.76
C ILE A 44 -11.22 10.80 -14.27
N PRO A 45 -10.21 10.01 -13.88
CA PRO A 45 -10.15 8.62 -14.30
C PRO A 45 -11.37 7.84 -13.76
N PRO A 46 -11.89 6.86 -14.51
CA PRO A 46 -13.00 6.05 -14.04
C PRO A 46 -12.61 5.34 -12.74
N ASN A 47 -13.54 5.28 -11.79
CA ASN A 47 -13.33 4.57 -10.53
C ASN A 47 -13.94 3.16 -10.67
N ILE A 48 -13.18 2.13 -10.28
CA ILE A 48 -13.62 0.74 -10.38
C ILE A 48 -14.93 0.48 -9.61
N TYR A 49 -15.17 1.20 -8.51
CA TYR A 49 -16.36 1.04 -7.68
C TYR A 49 -17.58 1.79 -8.24
N THR A 50 -17.45 3.06 -8.61
CA THR A 50 -18.60 3.89 -9.04
C THR A 50 -18.85 3.89 -10.55
N SER A 51 -17.83 3.55 -11.35
CA SER A 51 -17.87 3.54 -12.82
C SER A 51 -17.23 2.26 -13.36
N THR A 52 -17.66 1.10 -12.83
CA THR A 52 -17.02 -0.19 -13.07
C THR A 52 -16.85 -0.49 -14.56
N SER A 53 -17.91 -0.36 -15.38
CA SER A 53 -17.84 -0.66 -16.82
C SER A 53 -16.76 0.17 -17.55
N GLU A 54 -16.68 1.48 -17.28
CA GLU A 54 -15.68 2.37 -17.88
C GLU A 54 -14.26 2.02 -17.41
N PHE A 55 -14.11 1.65 -16.13
CA PHE A 55 -12.83 1.17 -15.62
C PHE A 55 -12.41 -0.15 -16.26
N LEU A 56 -13.33 -1.10 -16.46
CA LEU A 56 -13.04 -2.35 -17.17
C LEU A 56 -12.64 -2.09 -18.62
N ALA A 57 -13.28 -1.13 -19.29
CA ALA A 57 -12.89 -0.71 -20.64
C ALA A 57 -11.48 -0.11 -20.67
N LEU A 58 -11.14 0.74 -19.70
CA LEU A 58 -9.79 1.30 -19.55
C LEU A 58 -8.73 0.21 -19.36
N VAL A 59 -9.00 -0.76 -18.48
CA VAL A 59 -8.08 -1.88 -18.22
C VAL A 59 -7.97 -2.81 -19.42
N ALA A 60 -9.07 -3.15 -20.09
CA ALA A 60 -9.07 -3.96 -21.30
C ALA A 60 -8.25 -3.30 -22.42
N GLY A 61 -8.49 -2.00 -22.66
CA GLY A 61 -7.74 -1.21 -23.63
C GLY A 61 -6.24 -1.16 -23.31
N TRP A 62 -5.88 -1.02 -22.04
CA TRP A 62 -4.49 -1.06 -21.59
C TRP A 62 -3.85 -2.44 -21.80
N ILE A 63 -4.55 -3.53 -21.47
CA ILE A 63 -4.06 -4.90 -21.70
C ILE A 63 -3.72 -5.12 -23.19
N SER A 64 -4.61 -4.66 -24.08
CA SER A 64 -4.42 -4.74 -25.53
C SER A 64 -3.28 -3.84 -26.01
N SER A 65 -3.27 -2.55 -25.63
CA SER A 65 -2.28 -1.58 -26.12
C SER A 65 -0.86 -1.94 -25.69
N GLU A 66 -0.72 -2.47 -24.48
CA GLU A 66 0.55 -2.92 -23.93
C GLU A 66 0.93 -4.35 -24.33
N ASN A 67 0.09 -5.01 -25.14
CA ASN A 67 0.27 -6.37 -25.63
C ASN A 67 0.59 -7.37 -24.50
N LEU A 68 -0.13 -7.26 -23.38
CA LEU A 68 0.16 -8.05 -22.18
C LEU A 68 -0.16 -9.55 -22.36
N LEU A 69 -1.05 -9.86 -23.31
CA LEU A 69 -1.47 -11.22 -23.67
C LEU A 69 -0.44 -11.95 -24.54
N SER A 70 0.65 -11.31 -24.96
CA SER A 70 1.61 -11.90 -25.90
C SER A 70 2.63 -12.84 -25.25
N GLY A 71 2.70 -12.89 -23.92
CA GLY A 71 3.75 -13.60 -23.17
C GLY A 71 5.16 -13.01 -23.31
N ARG A 72 5.35 -11.85 -23.95
CA ARG A 72 6.70 -11.26 -24.14
C ARG A 72 7.20 -10.51 -22.90
N LYS A 73 6.29 -10.09 -22.02
CA LYS A 73 6.60 -9.31 -20.82
C LYS A 73 6.81 -10.24 -19.62
N ASN A 74 8.08 -10.44 -19.27
CA ASN A 74 8.52 -11.34 -18.20
C ASN A 74 8.65 -10.64 -16.84
N GLN A 75 7.85 -9.62 -16.59
CA GLN A 75 7.91 -8.85 -15.35
C GLN A 75 6.89 -9.41 -14.37
N LEU A 76 7.14 -9.20 -13.06
CA LEU A 76 6.13 -9.47 -12.05
C LEU A 76 4.94 -8.53 -12.27
N ALA A 77 3.73 -9.09 -12.27
CA ALA A 77 2.51 -8.33 -12.52
C ALA A 77 2.35 -7.17 -11.52
N CYS A 78 2.68 -7.41 -10.25
CA CYS A 78 2.58 -6.41 -9.19
C CYS A 78 3.46 -5.17 -9.43
N ASN A 79 4.61 -5.31 -10.11
CA ASN A 79 5.46 -4.18 -10.48
C ASN A 79 4.85 -3.40 -11.66
N VAL A 80 4.40 -4.11 -12.70
CA VAL A 80 3.81 -3.48 -13.90
C VAL A 80 2.53 -2.72 -13.57
N ILE A 81 1.68 -3.26 -12.70
CA ILE A 81 0.48 -2.59 -12.20
C ILE A 81 0.85 -1.26 -11.52
N ARG A 82 1.83 -1.28 -10.62
CA ARG A 82 2.27 -0.09 -9.91
C ARG A 82 2.92 0.97 -10.81
N ASP A 83 3.66 0.53 -11.82
CA ASP A 83 4.33 1.44 -12.75
C ASP A 83 3.33 2.07 -13.74
N ALA A 84 2.20 1.42 -14.01
CA ALA A 84 1.10 1.94 -14.82
C ALA A 84 0.12 2.81 -13.99
N ASN A 85 0.65 3.82 -13.30
CA ASN A 85 -0.09 4.70 -12.38
C ASN A 85 -1.24 5.50 -13.01
N LYS A 86 -1.28 5.63 -14.34
CA LYS A 86 -2.39 6.25 -15.11
C LYS A 86 -3.56 5.31 -15.35
N ILE A 87 -3.40 4.03 -15.05
CA ILE A 87 -4.45 3.01 -15.14
C ILE A 87 -4.86 2.61 -13.72
N TRP A 88 -3.86 2.43 -12.85
CA TRP A 88 -4.01 1.90 -11.50
C TRP A 88 -3.84 2.99 -10.44
N TYR A 89 -4.73 3.99 -10.47
CA TYR A 89 -4.71 5.10 -9.52
C TYR A 89 -4.82 4.61 -8.07
N GLY A 90 -3.96 5.13 -7.20
CA GLY A 90 -3.96 4.79 -5.77
C GLY A 90 -3.36 3.43 -5.42
N ILE A 91 -2.91 2.63 -6.40
CA ILE A 91 -2.25 1.34 -6.13
C ILE A 91 -0.75 1.55 -5.86
N GLY A 92 -0.43 1.68 -4.57
CA GLY A 92 0.95 1.75 -4.08
C GLY A 92 1.58 0.37 -3.79
N VAL A 93 2.75 0.38 -3.14
CA VAL A 93 3.51 -0.84 -2.80
C VAL A 93 2.72 -1.76 -1.87
N TYR A 94 2.14 -1.21 -0.80
CA TYR A 94 1.37 -2.04 0.13
C TYR A 94 0.01 -2.41 -0.44
N THR A 95 -0.66 -1.47 -1.12
CA THR A 95 -1.99 -1.69 -1.70
C THR A 95 -1.97 -2.86 -2.66
N VAL A 96 -0.98 -2.95 -3.57
CA VAL A 96 -0.93 -4.08 -4.50
C VAL A 96 -0.78 -5.43 -3.77
N MET A 97 -0.02 -5.51 -2.67
CA MET A 97 0.12 -6.77 -1.92
C MET A 97 -1.19 -7.15 -1.22
N GLU A 98 -1.92 -6.17 -0.67
CA GLU A 98 -3.26 -6.39 -0.12
C GLU A 98 -4.23 -6.91 -1.18
N LEU A 99 -4.21 -6.33 -2.39
CA LEU A 99 -5.06 -6.77 -3.50
C LEU A 99 -4.73 -8.19 -3.98
N PHE A 100 -3.44 -8.54 -4.07
CA PHE A 100 -3.01 -9.90 -4.41
C PHE A 100 -3.45 -10.91 -3.34
N PHE A 101 -3.34 -10.56 -2.05
CA PHE A 101 -3.85 -11.38 -0.97
C PHE A 101 -5.36 -11.61 -1.08
N MET A 102 -6.15 -10.53 -1.21
CA MET A 102 -7.61 -10.61 -1.32
C MET A 102 -8.06 -11.43 -2.55
N ALA A 103 -7.33 -11.30 -3.67
CA ALA A 103 -7.58 -12.07 -4.88
C ALA A 103 -7.12 -13.54 -4.80
N GLY A 104 -6.42 -13.93 -3.73
CA GLY A 104 -5.81 -15.25 -3.59
C GLY A 104 -4.68 -15.51 -4.58
N LEU A 105 -3.96 -14.46 -5.00
CA LEU A 105 -2.93 -14.52 -6.03
C LEU A 105 -1.54 -14.40 -5.43
N SER A 106 -0.59 -15.19 -5.95
CA SER A 106 0.82 -15.02 -5.61
C SER A 106 1.38 -13.72 -6.22
N PRO A 107 2.10 -12.88 -5.46
CA PRO A 107 2.73 -11.68 -6.01
C PRO A 107 3.88 -11.99 -7.00
N PHE A 108 4.24 -13.27 -7.12
CA PHE A 108 5.26 -13.79 -8.04
C PHE A 108 4.69 -14.26 -9.38
N LEU A 109 3.40 -14.00 -9.64
CA LEU A 109 2.84 -14.15 -10.97
C LEU A 109 3.45 -13.13 -11.93
N THR A 110 3.76 -13.58 -13.14
CA THR A 110 4.13 -12.71 -14.23
C THR A 110 2.92 -11.95 -14.76
N VAL A 111 3.17 -10.88 -15.51
CA VAL A 111 2.15 -10.14 -16.27
C VAL A 111 1.27 -11.09 -17.08
N TYR A 112 1.87 -12.03 -17.81
CA TYR A 112 1.14 -12.96 -18.65
C TYR A 112 0.26 -13.90 -17.82
N GLU A 113 0.82 -14.51 -16.76
CA GLU A 113 0.06 -15.44 -15.90
C GLU A 113 -1.14 -14.78 -15.20
N LEU A 114 -1.08 -13.47 -14.96
CA LEU A 114 -2.21 -12.70 -14.46
C LEU A 114 -3.18 -12.35 -15.60
N PHE A 115 -2.72 -11.60 -16.60
CA PHE A 115 -3.60 -10.95 -17.58
C PHE A 115 -4.10 -11.86 -18.69
N ALA A 116 -3.38 -12.94 -19.04
CA ALA A 116 -3.85 -13.96 -19.97
C ALA A 116 -4.75 -15.02 -19.31
N ASN A 117 -5.04 -14.86 -18.01
CA ASN A 117 -5.99 -15.70 -17.29
C ASN A 117 -7.20 -14.86 -16.88
N PRO A 118 -8.39 -15.09 -17.47
CA PRO A 118 -9.58 -14.30 -17.16
C PRO A 118 -9.96 -14.35 -15.67
N SER A 119 -9.86 -15.53 -15.05
CA SER A 119 -10.21 -15.70 -13.63
C SER A 119 -9.29 -14.91 -12.71
N ARG A 120 -7.97 -14.97 -12.91
CA ARG A 120 -7.02 -14.21 -12.09
C ARG A 120 -7.18 -12.71 -12.27
N THR A 121 -7.38 -12.25 -13.51
CA THR A 121 -7.61 -10.82 -13.79
C THR A 121 -8.89 -10.33 -13.13
N ALA A 122 -9.98 -11.07 -13.28
CA ALA A 122 -11.25 -10.73 -12.66
C ALA A 122 -11.17 -10.76 -11.13
N ARG A 123 -10.46 -11.72 -10.52
CA ARG A 123 -10.21 -11.73 -9.06
C ARG A 123 -9.41 -10.52 -8.60
N PHE A 124 -8.36 -10.12 -9.32
CA PHE A 124 -7.58 -8.93 -8.98
C PHE A 124 -8.43 -7.65 -9.05
N LEU A 125 -9.28 -7.52 -10.08
CA LEU A 125 -10.18 -6.39 -10.23
C LEU A 125 -11.31 -6.39 -9.18
N ALA A 126 -11.88 -7.55 -8.88
CA ALA A 126 -12.87 -7.70 -7.80
C ALA A 126 -12.25 -7.38 -6.43
N ALA A 127 -10.99 -7.73 -6.19
CA ALA A 127 -10.23 -7.29 -5.02
C ALA A 127 -10.11 -5.78 -4.98
N PHE A 128 -9.78 -5.14 -6.11
CA PHE A 128 -9.64 -3.68 -6.14
C PHE A 128 -10.99 -2.98 -5.93
N TYR A 129 -12.06 -3.46 -6.55
CA TYR A 129 -13.43 -3.00 -6.29
C TYR A 129 -13.75 -3.09 -4.79
N THR A 130 -13.53 -4.27 -4.20
CA THR A 130 -13.86 -4.52 -2.79
C THR A 130 -13.02 -3.64 -1.87
N TYR A 131 -11.74 -3.46 -2.17
CA TYR A 131 -10.84 -2.60 -1.40
C TYR A 131 -11.33 -1.14 -1.37
N ILE A 132 -11.75 -0.60 -2.51
CA ILE A 132 -12.31 0.76 -2.58
C ILE A 132 -13.65 0.83 -1.85
N HIS A 133 -14.56 -0.11 -2.09
CA HIS A 133 -15.88 -0.16 -1.43
C HIS A 133 -15.77 -0.20 0.10
N VAL A 134 -14.89 -1.06 0.63
CA VAL A 134 -14.63 -1.17 2.08
C VAL A 134 -13.94 0.09 2.59
N GLY A 135 -13.03 0.67 1.81
CA GLY A 135 -12.40 1.96 2.10
C GLY A 135 -13.43 3.07 2.29
N GLU A 136 -14.32 3.27 1.33
CA GLU A 136 -15.36 4.31 1.42
C GLU A 136 -16.32 4.08 2.59
N SER A 137 -16.69 2.82 2.85
CA SER A 137 -17.69 2.51 3.88
C SER A 137 -17.12 2.50 5.31
N ASN A 138 -15.89 2.02 5.49
CA ASN A 138 -15.38 1.64 6.81
C ASN A 138 -14.14 2.41 7.26
N LEU A 139 -13.49 3.20 6.39
CA LEU A 139 -12.26 3.92 6.76
C LEU A 139 -12.55 5.13 7.66
N TRP A 140 -13.66 5.84 7.45
CA TRP A 140 -13.96 7.06 8.19
C TRP A 140 -14.11 6.86 9.70
N PRO A 141 -14.78 5.79 10.20
CA PRO A 141 -14.77 5.43 11.62
C PRO A 141 -13.37 5.26 12.24
N LEU A 142 -12.38 4.84 11.45
CA LEU A 142 -10.98 4.75 11.91
C LEU A 142 -10.30 6.12 11.96
N LEU A 143 -10.54 6.97 10.95
CA LEU A 143 -9.87 8.27 10.82
C LEU A 143 -10.43 9.32 11.77
N ARG A 144 -11.76 9.40 11.90
CA ARG A 144 -12.45 10.47 12.64
C ARG A 144 -11.96 10.64 14.08
N PRO A 145 -11.73 9.57 14.88
CA PRO A 145 -11.22 9.72 16.25
C PRO A 145 -9.78 10.24 16.33
N CYS A 146 -9.06 10.28 15.21
CA CYS A 146 -7.68 10.73 15.12
C CYS A 146 -7.56 12.18 14.65
N ILE A 147 -8.68 12.84 14.30
CA ILE A 147 -8.70 14.23 13.84
C ILE A 147 -8.95 15.14 15.04
N HIS A 148 -8.01 16.03 15.30
CA HIS A 148 -8.07 17.05 16.34
C HIS A 148 -7.92 18.41 15.66
N ASP A 149 -8.92 19.28 15.80
CA ASP A 149 -8.94 20.64 15.21
C ASP A 149 -8.55 20.67 13.72
N GLY A 150 -9.07 19.70 12.95
CA GLY A 150 -8.79 19.57 11.51
C GLY A 150 -7.44 18.93 11.16
N VAL A 151 -6.63 18.54 12.15
CA VAL A 151 -5.33 17.89 11.94
C VAL A 151 -5.37 16.42 12.39
N LEU A 152 -4.83 15.55 11.56
CA LEU A 152 -4.68 14.13 11.90
C LEU A 152 -3.50 13.95 12.87
N ALA A 153 -3.82 13.57 14.11
CA ALA A 153 -2.89 13.40 15.23
C ALA A 153 -3.14 12.09 16.00
N PRO A 154 -2.99 10.92 15.34
CA PRO A 154 -3.36 9.65 15.94
C PRO A 154 -2.40 9.25 17.08
N THR A 155 -2.95 8.71 18.16
CA THR A 155 -2.19 8.06 19.23
C THR A 155 -1.52 6.78 18.72
N ARG A 156 -0.54 6.28 19.48
CA ARG A 156 0.13 5.01 19.16
C ARG A 156 -0.86 3.85 19.04
N ASP A 157 -1.85 3.78 19.93
CA ASP A 157 -2.84 2.70 19.91
C ASP A 157 -3.79 2.84 18.72
N GLN A 158 -4.20 4.06 18.38
CA GLN A 158 -4.96 4.35 17.16
C GLN A 158 -4.20 3.91 15.90
N ARG A 159 -2.90 4.21 15.82
CA ARG A 159 -2.02 3.77 14.72
C ARG A 159 -1.95 2.24 14.65
N LEU A 160 -1.80 1.56 15.79
CA LEU A 160 -1.75 0.09 15.84
C LEU A 160 -3.05 -0.56 15.37
N ARG A 161 -4.22 0.04 15.62
CA ARG A 161 -5.50 -0.45 15.10
C ARG A 161 -5.58 -0.44 13.57
N TYR A 162 -4.81 0.43 12.89
CA TYR A 162 -4.75 0.36 11.43
C TYR A 162 -4.10 -0.94 10.94
N SER A 163 -3.26 -1.60 11.75
CA SER A 163 -2.75 -2.92 11.36
C SER A 163 -3.87 -3.96 11.24
N ASP A 164 -5.00 -3.80 11.93
CA ASP A 164 -6.16 -4.68 11.79
C ASP A 164 -6.89 -4.49 10.45
N TRP A 165 -6.68 -3.35 9.79
CA TRP A 165 -7.19 -3.06 8.45
C TRP A 165 -6.40 -3.74 7.33
N LEU A 166 -5.12 -4.02 7.57
CA LEU A 166 -4.25 -4.71 6.62
C LEU A 166 -4.52 -6.20 6.70
N TYR A 167 -4.52 -6.91 5.59
CA TYR A 167 -4.57 -8.36 5.60
C TYR A 167 -3.19 -8.97 5.74
N VAL A 168 -2.21 -8.53 4.94
CA VAL A 168 -0.91 -9.21 4.81
C VAL A 168 0.30 -8.32 5.03
N TRP A 169 0.21 -7.03 4.69
CA TRP A 169 1.36 -6.13 4.67
C TRP A 169 1.96 -5.90 6.05
N ALA A 170 3.29 -6.05 6.15
CA ALA A 170 4.05 -5.81 7.37
C ALA A 170 3.51 -6.56 8.60
N LYS A 171 2.88 -7.71 8.36
CA LYS A 171 2.52 -8.69 9.38
C LYS A 171 3.53 -9.82 9.41
N ASP A 172 3.62 -10.50 10.54
CA ASP A 172 4.37 -11.75 10.69
C ASP A 172 3.48 -12.97 10.44
N ARG A 173 2.19 -12.81 10.74
CA ARG A 173 1.15 -13.82 10.60
C ARG A 173 -0.17 -13.18 10.21
N VAL A 174 -0.98 -13.93 9.48
CA VAL A 174 -2.35 -13.53 9.12
C VAL A 174 -3.36 -14.50 9.71
N LEU A 175 -4.56 -13.99 9.96
CA LEU A 175 -5.74 -14.80 10.23
C LEU A 175 -6.49 -15.00 8.91
N MET A 176 -7.00 -16.21 8.69
CA MET A 176 -7.73 -16.57 7.47
C MET A 176 -8.74 -17.68 7.75
N SER A 177 -9.58 -18.00 6.76
CA SER A 177 -10.48 -19.16 6.83
C SER A 177 -9.69 -20.47 6.80
N THR A 178 -10.27 -21.53 7.39
CA THR A 178 -9.72 -22.88 7.27
C THR A 178 -9.57 -23.26 5.79
N ARG A 179 -10.58 -22.93 4.97
CA ARG A 179 -10.56 -23.13 3.51
C ARG A 179 -9.33 -22.49 2.84
N MET A 180 -9.04 -21.23 3.14
CA MET A 180 -7.88 -20.54 2.58
C MET A 180 -6.56 -21.12 3.11
N ALA A 181 -6.52 -21.52 4.38
CA ALA A 181 -5.35 -22.13 4.99
C ALA A 181 -4.99 -23.48 4.37
N ASP A 182 -5.99 -24.32 4.08
CA ASP A 182 -5.79 -25.60 3.40
C ASP A 182 -5.23 -25.40 1.99
N LEU A 183 -5.71 -24.38 1.26
CA LEU A 183 -5.16 -24.00 -0.04
C LEU A 183 -3.70 -23.53 0.07
N VAL A 184 -3.36 -22.73 1.08
CA VAL A 184 -1.98 -22.28 1.35
C VAL A 184 -1.06 -23.46 1.63
N ASP A 185 -1.50 -24.39 2.47
CA ASP A 185 -0.71 -25.57 2.84
C ASP A 185 -0.50 -26.49 1.64
N ASN A 186 -1.55 -26.74 0.84
CA ASN A 186 -1.42 -27.50 -0.40
C ASN A 186 -0.50 -26.80 -1.40
N PHE A 187 -0.61 -25.48 -1.55
CA PHE A 187 0.29 -24.70 -2.42
C PHE A 187 1.74 -24.88 -1.99
N HIS A 188 2.04 -24.74 -0.70
CA HIS A 188 3.38 -24.95 -0.16
C HIS A 188 3.87 -26.38 -0.34
N HIS A 189 3.03 -27.37 -0.08
CA HIS A 189 3.38 -28.77 -0.26
C HIS A 189 3.83 -29.06 -1.70
N ILE A 190 3.07 -28.59 -2.69
CA ILE A 190 3.45 -28.71 -4.11
C ILE A 190 4.80 -28.02 -4.37
N LEU A 191 5.06 -26.83 -3.82
CA LEU A 191 6.36 -26.19 -4.00
C LEU A 191 7.51 -26.99 -3.41
N ASP A 192 7.33 -27.63 -2.24
CA ASP A 192 8.37 -28.47 -1.63
C ASP A 192 8.73 -29.68 -2.51
N GLU A 193 7.74 -30.29 -3.17
CA GLU A 193 7.98 -31.39 -4.12
C GLU A 193 8.89 -30.96 -5.29
N PHE A 194 8.73 -29.72 -5.75
CA PHE A 194 9.54 -29.17 -6.84
C PHE A 194 10.87 -28.59 -6.37
N ASP A 195 11.02 -28.15 -5.12
CA ASP A 195 12.30 -27.70 -4.55
C ASP A 195 13.33 -28.83 -4.51
N VAL A 196 12.88 -30.08 -4.27
CA VAL A 196 13.76 -31.26 -4.24
C VAL A 196 13.90 -31.96 -5.60
N SER A 197 13.08 -31.59 -6.58
CA SER A 197 13.08 -32.20 -7.90
C SER A 197 14.19 -31.64 -8.77
N ASN A 198 14.87 -32.50 -9.54
CA ASN A 198 15.78 -32.05 -10.60
C ASN A 198 15.05 -31.73 -11.92
N THR A 199 13.73 -31.93 -11.96
CA THR A 199 12.94 -31.73 -13.18
C THR A 199 12.40 -30.32 -13.23
N THR A 200 12.67 -29.66 -14.35
CA THR A 200 12.14 -28.34 -14.65
C THR A 200 10.77 -28.46 -15.32
N VAL A 201 9.74 -27.83 -14.76
CA VAL A 201 8.35 -27.93 -15.23
C VAL A 201 7.72 -26.55 -15.41
N CYS A 202 6.82 -26.45 -16.38
CA CYS A 202 6.01 -25.25 -16.58
C CYS A 202 4.91 -25.18 -15.51
N ARG A 203 4.78 -24.08 -14.79
CA ARG A 203 3.75 -23.84 -13.76
C ARG A 203 2.34 -24.08 -14.29
N ASP A 204 2.10 -23.75 -15.55
CA ASP A 204 0.78 -23.93 -16.14
C ASP A 204 0.41 -25.40 -16.40
N THR A 205 1.40 -26.29 -16.46
CA THR A 205 1.18 -27.74 -16.63
C THR A 205 1.16 -28.49 -15.30
N VAL A 206 1.41 -27.82 -14.17
CA VAL A 206 1.39 -28.47 -12.85
C VAL A 206 -0.06 -28.63 -12.41
N ASN A 207 -0.52 -29.88 -12.40
CA ASN A 207 -1.82 -30.23 -11.84
C ASN A 207 -1.85 -29.90 -10.34
N LYS A 208 -3.00 -29.43 -9.85
CA LYS A 208 -3.25 -29.11 -8.43
C LYS A 208 -2.44 -27.95 -7.84
N LEU A 209 -1.65 -27.23 -8.64
CA LEU A 209 -1.12 -25.93 -8.25
C LEU A 209 -2.21 -24.87 -8.39
N TYR A 210 -3.08 -24.80 -7.38
CA TYR A 210 -4.20 -23.87 -7.32
C TYR A 210 -3.82 -22.54 -6.66
N ASP A 211 -4.55 -21.50 -7.02
CA ASP A 211 -4.46 -20.21 -6.34
C ASP A 211 -5.16 -20.25 -4.96
N VAL A 212 -4.67 -19.47 -3.99
CA VAL A 212 -5.10 -19.49 -2.59
C VAL A 212 -6.34 -18.61 -2.35
N PHE A 213 -7.39 -18.86 -3.12
CA PHE A 213 -8.55 -17.97 -3.23
C PHE A 213 -9.64 -18.19 -2.16
N GLU A 214 -10.04 -17.10 -1.50
CA GLU A 214 -11.16 -17.05 -0.56
C GLU A 214 -12.19 -16.00 -1.02
N PRO A 215 -13.29 -16.42 -1.69
CA PRO A 215 -14.26 -15.50 -2.30
C PRO A 215 -15.00 -14.61 -1.31
N THR A 216 -15.08 -14.98 -0.03
CA THR A 216 -15.68 -14.14 1.01
C THR A 216 -14.96 -12.81 1.17
N LEU A 217 -13.65 -12.75 0.90
CA LEU A 217 -12.89 -11.50 0.90
C LEU A 217 -13.30 -10.54 -0.23
N LEU A 218 -14.02 -11.05 -1.24
CA LEU A 218 -14.48 -10.31 -2.42
C LEU A 218 -16.01 -10.20 -2.49
N GLU A 219 -16.73 -10.52 -1.42
CA GLU A 219 -18.19 -10.57 -1.39
C GLU A 219 -18.86 -9.29 -1.95
N PRO A 220 -18.40 -8.06 -1.64
CA PRO A 220 -18.99 -6.85 -2.24
C PRO A 220 -18.86 -6.77 -3.76
N ALA A 221 -17.82 -7.36 -4.34
CA ALA A 221 -17.62 -7.44 -5.78
C ALA A 221 -18.30 -8.65 -6.42
N LEU A 222 -18.81 -9.62 -5.65
CA LEU A 222 -19.41 -10.86 -6.13
C LEU A 222 -20.93 -10.90 -5.91
N GLN A 223 -21.59 -9.77 -6.09
CA GLN A 223 -23.05 -9.69 -6.11
C GLN A 223 -23.62 -10.36 -7.37
N PRO A 224 -24.91 -10.78 -7.41
CA PRO A 224 -25.46 -11.56 -8.53
C PRO A 224 -25.27 -10.94 -9.92
N HIS A 225 -25.30 -9.61 -10.02
CA HIS A 225 -25.11 -8.84 -11.26
C HIS A 225 -23.65 -8.43 -11.53
N SER A 226 -22.70 -8.99 -10.78
CA SER A 226 -21.28 -8.65 -10.91
C SER A 226 -20.74 -9.07 -12.27
N PRO A 227 -19.94 -8.20 -12.94
CA PRO A 227 -19.22 -8.60 -14.16
C PRO A 227 -18.09 -9.60 -13.87
N PHE A 228 -17.69 -9.78 -12.60
CA PHE A 228 -16.53 -10.59 -12.25
C PHE A 228 -16.87 -12.08 -12.09
N GLY A 229 -18.06 -12.41 -11.58
CA GLY A 229 -18.40 -13.78 -11.16
C GLY A 229 -18.23 -14.82 -12.27
N ALA A 230 -18.75 -14.55 -13.46
CA ALA A 230 -18.64 -15.47 -14.60
C ALA A 230 -17.19 -15.64 -15.08
N LEU A 231 -16.37 -14.59 -15.05
CA LEU A 231 -14.94 -14.68 -15.42
C LEU A 231 -14.12 -15.44 -14.35
N ILE A 232 -14.48 -15.31 -13.08
CA ILE A 232 -13.78 -15.95 -11.96
C ILE A 232 -14.05 -17.46 -11.92
N PHE A 233 -15.33 -17.84 -11.94
CA PHE A 233 -15.75 -19.23 -11.73
C PHE A 233 -16.07 -19.99 -13.02
N GLY A 234 -16.25 -19.27 -14.12
CA GLY A 234 -16.86 -19.78 -15.34
C GLY A 234 -18.38 -19.57 -15.36
N PRO A 235 -19.01 -19.32 -16.53
CA PRO A 235 -20.43 -18.98 -16.61
C PRO A 235 -21.36 -20.02 -15.96
N ALA A 236 -21.15 -21.31 -16.24
CA ALA A 236 -22.00 -22.37 -15.71
C ALA A 236 -21.92 -22.49 -14.18
N MET A 237 -20.70 -22.41 -13.63
CA MET A 237 -20.49 -22.47 -12.19
C MET A 237 -21.09 -21.24 -11.50
N TRP A 238 -20.91 -20.05 -12.08
CA TRP A 238 -21.47 -18.81 -11.54
C TRP A 238 -23.00 -18.85 -11.46
N LEU A 239 -23.67 -19.30 -12.52
CA LEU A 239 -25.12 -19.48 -12.53
C LEU A 239 -25.59 -20.47 -11.46
N SER A 240 -24.87 -21.59 -11.28
CA SER A 240 -25.20 -22.60 -10.27
C SER A 240 -25.10 -22.06 -8.82
N MET A 241 -24.35 -20.98 -8.62
CA MET A 241 -24.20 -20.29 -7.33
C MET A 241 -25.23 -19.18 -7.13
N GLY A 242 -26.20 -19.03 -8.04
CA GLY A 242 -27.20 -17.96 -8.01
C GLY A 242 -26.73 -16.66 -8.66
N GLY A 243 -25.58 -16.67 -9.34
CA GLY A 243 -25.15 -15.59 -10.21
C GLY A 243 -26.07 -15.43 -11.41
N LEU A 244 -26.05 -14.25 -12.04
CA LEU A 244 -26.76 -13.99 -13.29
C LEU A 244 -25.80 -14.02 -14.48
N HIS A 245 -26.35 -14.19 -15.68
CA HIS A 245 -25.58 -13.97 -16.90
C HIS A 245 -25.15 -12.50 -16.96
N PRO A 246 -23.85 -12.19 -16.90
CA PRO A 246 -23.43 -10.82 -17.06
C PRO A 246 -23.70 -10.39 -18.51
N ASN A 247 -24.10 -9.13 -18.67
CA ASN A 247 -23.96 -8.47 -19.97
C ASN A 247 -22.49 -8.57 -20.40
N THR A 248 -22.22 -8.68 -21.70
CA THR A 248 -20.85 -8.74 -22.22
C THR A 248 -20.11 -7.45 -21.84
N ASP A 249 -19.31 -7.52 -20.78
CA ASP A 249 -18.46 -6.43 -20.32
C ASP A 249 -17.18 -6.35 -21.17
N PRO A 250 -16.44 -5.23 -21.12
CA PRO A 250 -15.24 -5.03 -21.93
C PRO A 250 -14.15 -6.10 -21.75
N LEU A 251 -14.00 -6.70 -20.57
CA LEU A 251 -13.02 -7.77 -20.36
C LEU A 251 -13.51 -9.09 -20.91
N THR A 252 -14.79 -9.43 -20.74
CA THR A 252 -15.36 -10.62 -21.39
C THR A 252 -15.22 -10.53 -22.91
N ALA A 253 -15.46 -9.36 -23.50
CA ALA A 253 -15.24 -9.12 -24.93
C ALA A 253 -13.77 -9.35 -25.33
N LEU A 254 -12.82 -8.75 -24.60
CA LEU A 254 -11.39 -8.94 -24.82
C LEU A 254 -10.99 -10.42 -24.79
N TYR A 255 -11.42 -11.17 -23.77
CA TYR A 255 -11.07 -12.58 -23.64
C TYR A 255 -11.78 -13.48 -24.64
N THR A 256 -12.94 -13.07 -25.15
CA THR A 256 -13.61 -13.74 -26.27
C THR A 256 -12.80 -13.59 -27.55
N GLU A 257 -12.34 -12.38 -27.86
CA GLU A 257 -11.53 -12.09 -29.06
C GLU A 257 -10.23 -12.91 -29.09
N HIS A 258 -9.65 -13.18 -27.93
CA HIS A 258 -8.40 -13.94 -27.79
C HIS A 258 -8.59 -15.44 -27.50
N ASP A 259 -9.82 -15.96 -27.52
CA ASP A 259 -10.14 -17.37 -27.21
C ASP A 259 -9.61 -17.83 -25.83
N LEU A 260 -9.70 -16.95 -24.83
CA LEU A 260 -9.19 -17.20 -23.48
C LEU A 260 -10.28 -17.56 -22.47
N LEU A 261 -11.56 -17.46 -22.83
CA LEU A 261 -12.67 -17.80 -21.91
C LEU A 261 -12.69 -19.27 -21.47
N GLY A 262 -12.09 -20.17 -22.25
CA GLY A 262 -11.93 -21.59 -21.89
C GLY A 262 -10.71 -21.88 -21.01
N ALA A 263 -9.89 -20.87 -20.66
CA ALA A 263 -8.69 -21.07 -19.88
C ALA A 263 -9.01 -21.60 -18.45
N SER A 264 -8.08 -22.36 -17.89
CA SER A 264 -8.20 -22.84 -16.50
C SER A 264 -8.37 -21.68 -15.53
N THR A 265 -9.34 -21.77 -14.62
CA THR A 265 -9.56 -20.75 -13.58
C THR A 265 -8.49 -20.76 -12.48
N LYS A 266 -7.66 -21.82 -12.44
CA LYS A 266 -6.68 -22.10 -11.37
C LYS A 266 -7.30 -22.20 -9.97
N LEU A 267 -8.62 -22.38 -9.91
CA LEU A 267 -9.38 -22.62 -8.68
C LEU A 267 -9.45 -24.12 -8.38
N ALA A 268 -9.44 -24.47 -7.09
CA ALA A 268 -9.72 -25.85 -6.68
C ALA A 268 -11.18 -26.20 -6.99
N GLN A 269 -11.38 -27.20 -7.85
CA GLN A 269 -12.71 -27.62 -8.28
C GLN A 269 -13.55 -28.13 -7.09
N GLY A 270 -14.86 -27.84 -7.12
CA GLY A 270 -15.81 -28.27 -6.09
C GLY A 270 -15.78 -27.45 -4.79
N LEU A 271 -14.65 -26.83 -4.45
CA LEU A 271 -14.42 -26.19 -3.14
C LEU A 271 -15.40 -25.05 -2.79
N TYR A 272 -15.95 -24.37 -3.79
CA TYR A 272 -16.85 -23.23 -3.61
C TYR A 272 -18.32 -23.58 -3.87
N THR A 273 -18.60 -24.84 -4.24
CA THR A 273 -19.96 -25.29 -4.56
C THR A 273 -20.76 -25.45 -3.26
N GLY A 274 -21.97 -24.92 -3.22
CA GLY A 274 -22.87 -25.01 -2.06
C GLY A 274 -22.66 -23.93 -1.00
N GLN A 275 -21.42 -23.46 -0.79
CA GLN A 275 -21.13 -22.34 0.11
C GLN A 275 -20.05 -21.43 -0.47
N LEU A 276 -20.50 -20.40 -1.21
CA LEU A 276 -19.61 -19.40 -1.77
C LEU A 276 -19.01 -18.52 -0.66
N PHE A 277 -19.87 -17.91 0.16
CA PHE A 277 -19.45 -16.99 1.23
C PHE A 277 -19.50 -17.66 2.60
N LEU A 278 -18.46 -17.44 3.39
CA LEU A 278 -18.36 -17.91 4.77
C LEU A 278 -18.86 -16.83 5.75
N PRO A 279 -19.41 -17.22 6.91
CA PRO A 279 -19.62 -16.29 8.02
C PRO A 279 -18.34 -15.54 8.40
N ALA A 280 -18.46 -14.27 8.82
CA ALA A 280 -17.31 -13.44 9.16
C ALA A 280 -16.42 -14.00 10.30
N VAL A 281 -16.99 -14.79 11.21
CA VAL A 281 -16.23 -15.49 12.27
C VAL A 281 -15.27 -16.52 11.68
N ASP A 282 -15.65 -17.15 10.57
CA ASP A 282 -14.90 -18.25 9.97
C ASP A 282 -13.67 -17.73 9.21
N LEU A 283 -13.64 -16.45 8.83
CA LEU A 283 -12.47 -15.81 8.20
C LEU A 283 -11.28 -15.65 9.13
N LYS A 284 -11.41 -16.01 10.41
CA LYS A 284 -10.35 -15.89 11.43
C LYS A 284 -10.05 -17.20 12.15
N CYS A 285 -10.50 -18.34 11.63
CA CYS A 285 -10.36 -19.65 12.26
C CYS A 285 -8.95 -20.25 12.15
N ALA A 286 -8.16 -19.84 11.16
CA ALA A 286 -6.81 -20.35 10.94
C ALA A 286 -5.77 -19.23 10.97
N ARG A 287 -4.51 -19.59 11.23
CA ARG A 287 -3.37 -18.67 11.25
C ARG A 287 -2.22 -19.25 10.43
N ARG A 288 -1.61 -18.45 9.56
CA ARG A 288 -0.40 -18.83 8.80
C ARG A 288 0.64 -17.72 8.87
N ASP A 289 1.91 -18.13 8.78
CA ASP A 289 3.05 -17.22 8.70
C ASP A 289 3.03 -16.47 7.36
N THR A 290 3.53 -15.25 7.38
CA THR A 290 3.79 -14.47 6.16
C THR A 290 5.26 -14.51 5.80
N PHE A 291 5.54 -14.37 4.52
CA PHE A 291 6.86 -14.26 3.95
C PHE A 291 7.11 -12.82 3.50
N THR A 292 8.26 -12.29 3.88
CA THR A 292 8.73 -10.96 3.47
C THR A 292 9.84 -11.12 2.44
N TYR A 293 9.81 -10.33 1.37
CA TYR A 293 10.81 -10.39 0.32
C TYR A 293 11.34 -9.00 -0.02
N SER A 294 12.65 -8.95 -0.31
CA SER A 294 13.31 -7.83 -0.96
C SER A 294 13.27 -8.01 -2.47
N GLY A 295 13.09 -6.92 -3.22
CA GLY A 295 13.10 -6.88 -4.67
C GLY A 295 13.20 -5.41 -5.14
N PRO A 296 12.72 -5.05 -6.34
CA PRO A 296 12.58 -3.65 -6.73
C PRO A 296 11.77 -2.82 -5.72
N LYS A 297 10.79 -3.47 -5.07
CA LYS A 297 10.14 -3.04 -3.83
C LYS A 297 9.94 -4.24 -2.92
N GLU A 298 9.62 -3.95 -1.66
CA GLU A 298 9.30 -4.94 -0.65
C GLU A 298 7.95 -5.62 -0.94
N MET A 299 7.86 -6.91 -0.63
CA MET A 299 6.66 -7.72 -0.84
C MET A 299 6.35 -8.54 0.41
N TRP A 300 5.06 -8.63 0.73
CA TRP A 300 4.53 -9.51 1.78
C TRP A 300 3.52 -10.46 1.16
N SER A 301 3.61 -11.75 1.51
CA SER A 301 2.73 -12.77 0.98
C SER A 301 2.51 -13.89 1.98
N ILE A 302 1.40 -14.62 1.81
CA ILE A 302 1.19 -15.93 2.45
C ILE A 302 1.71 -17.10 1.61
N THR A 303 2.05 -16.85 0.34
CA THR A 303 2.62 -17.85 -0.57
C THR A 303 4.12 -17.65 -0.71
N ARG A 304 4.89 -18.74 -0.73
CA ARG A 304 6.32 -18.70 -1.05
C ARG A 304 6.61 -18.30 -2.51
N HIS A 305 7.84 -17.83 -2.73
CA HIS A 305 8.38 -17.66 -4.08
C HIS A 305 8.48 -19.02 -4.78
N PHE A 306 8.22 -19.04 -6.09
CA PHE A 306 8.30 -20.28 -6.86
C PHE A 306 9.75 -20.80 -6.92
N PRO A 307 9.96 -22.11 -6.78
CA PRO A 307 11.29 -22.70 -6.89
C PRO A 307 11.84 -22.51 -8.30
N SER A 308 13.17 -22.56 -8.44
CA SER A 308 13.83 -22.38 -9.75
C SER A 308 13.48 -23.49 -10.74
N THR A 309 12.95 -24.61 -10.28
CA THR A 309 12.47 -25.74 -11.08
C THR A 309 11.07 -25.51 -11.67
N LEU A 310 10.32 -24.53 -11.16
CA LEU A 310 9.00 -24.15 -11.65
C LEU A 310 9.05 -22.82 -12.42
N HIS A 311 9.01 -22.90 -13.75
CA HIS A 311 8.98 -21.71 -14.60
C HIS A 311 7.60 -21.47 -15.17
N TRP A 312 7.25 -20.22 -15.53
CA TRP A 312 5.97 -19.98 -16.19
C TRP A 312 5.93 -20.38 -17.67
N SER A 313 7.09 -20.46 -18.34
CA SER A 313 7.17 -20.74 -19.78
C SER A 313 8.15 -21.86 -20.04
N SER A 314 7.80 -22.72 -21.00
CA SER A 314 8.71 -23.72 -21.58
C SER A 314 9.79 -23.12 -22.47
N ASN A 315 9.67 -21.83 -22.85
CA ASN A 315 10.66 -21.16 -23.69
C ASN A 315 11.90 -20.73 -22.88
N SER A 316 13.03 -21.39 -23.11
CA SER A 316 14.30 -21.16 -22.39
C SER A 316 14.84 -19.73 -22.49
N LYS A 317 14.62 -19.02 -23.62
CA LYS A 317 15.04 -17.61 -23.78
C LYS A 317 14.27 -16.66 -22.87
N THR A 318 13.02 -17.01 -22.61
CA THR A 318 12.09 -16.25 -21.77
C THR A 318 12.44 -16.43 -20.28
N GLN A 319 12.90 -17.63 -19.89
CA GLN A 319 13.35 -17.95 -18.52
C GLN A 319 14.56 -17.11 -18.07
N ALA A 320 15.57 -16.95 -18.93
CA ALA A 320 16.81 -16.20 -18.60
C ALA A 320 16.59 -14.70 -18.30
N ARG A 321 15.41 -14.14 -18.61
CA ARG A 321 15.06 -12.74 -18.33
C ARG A 321 14.41 -12.54 -16.95
N LEU A 322 13.71 -13.53 -16.40
CA LEU A 322 13.07 -13.44 -15.08
C LEU A 322 14.07 -13.47 -13.94
N THR A 323 15.15 -14.26 -14.10
CA THR A 323 16.26 -14.37 -13.16
C THR A 323 17.00 -13.05 -12.88
N LYS A 324 16.70 -11.96 -13.62
CA LYS A 324 17.22 -10.62 -13.32
C LYS A 324 16.51 -9.93 -12.15
N SER A 325 15.25 -10.28 -11.87
CA SER A 325 14.55 -9.75 -10.69
C SER A 325 15.03 -10.52 -9.46
N LYS A 326 16.10 -10.04 -8.82
CA LYS A 326 16.61 -10.63 -7.58
C LYS A 326 15.56 -10.44 -6.47
N VAL A 327 14.71 -11.44 -6.28
CA VAL A 327 13.79 -11.52 -5.16
C VAL A 327 14.48 -12.36 -4.08
N ASN A 328 14.76 -11.78 -2.92
CA ASN A 328 15.36 -12.51 -1.81
C ASN A 328 14.47 -12.44 -0.59
N GLN A 329 14.20 -13.59 0.02
CA GLN A 329 13.43 -13.63 1.26
C GLN A 329 14.19 -12.92 2.39
N ILE A 330 13.47 -12.09 3.13
CA ILE A 330 13.96 -11.40 4.33
C ILE A 330 13.50 -12.22 5.54
N THR A 331 14.44 -12.65 6.37
CA THR A 331 14.18 -13.45 7.56
C THR A 331 14.83 -12.83 8.81
N GLY A 332 14.57 -13.44 9.98
CA GLY A 332 15.24 -13.08 11.23
C GLY A 332 14.92 -11.67 11.73
N THR A 333 15.92 -11.02 12.34
CA THR A 333 15.78 -9.71 13.00
C THR A 333 15.43 -8.58 12.03
N LEU A 334 15.86 -8.69 10.77
CA LEU A 334 15.52 -7.70 9.74
C LEU A 334 14.04 -7.78 9.38
N CYS A 335 13.47 -8.97 9.22
CA CYS A 335 12.03 -9.11 9.00
C CYS A 335 11.24 -8.55 10.19
N GLN A 336 11.67 -8.86 11.41
CA GLN A 336 11.03 -8.38 12.64
C GLN A 336 11.04 -6.84 12.77
N SER A 337 12.08 -6.16 12.30
CA SER A 337 12.13 -4.69 12.33
C SER A 337 11.25 -4.02 11.27
N MET A 338 10.84 -4.76 10.24
CA MET A 338 9.96 -4.29 9.16
C MET A 338 8.47 -4.47 9.46
N LEU A 339 8.11 -5.17 10.54
CA LEU A 339 6.71 -5.35 10.93
C LEU A 339 6.06 -4.01 11.30
N PHE A 340 4.80 -3.83 10.94
CA PHE A 340 4.02 -2.61 11.21
C PHE A 340 4.08 -2.28 12.70
N LYS A 341 3.82 -3.28 13.54
CA LYS A 341 3.88 -3.18 15.00
C LYS A 341 5.25 -2.70 15.45
N SER A 342 6.35 -3.31 14.99
CA SER A 342 7.71 -2.90 15.34
C SER A 342 8.01 -1.47 14.91
N ILE A 343 7.58 -1.04 13.71
CA ILE A 343 7.79 0.32 13.23
C ILE A 343 7.09 1.33 14.16
N VAL A 344 5.79 1.14 14.40
CA VAL A 344 4.98 2.03 15.24
C VAL A 344 5.47 2.02 16.69
N GLN A 345 5.83 0.85 17.21
CA GLN A 345 6.17 0.66 18.62
C GLN A 345 7.60 1.07 18.97
N ASP A 346 8.57 0.71 18.14
CA ASP A 346 9.98 0.79 18.50
C ASP A 346 10.71 1.96 17.83
N THR A 347 10.30 2.34 16.61
CA THR A 347 11.06 3.33 15.83
C THR A 347 10.45 4.73 15.87
N GLN A 348 9.15 4.85 16.22
CA GLN A 348 8.35 6.07 16.02
C GLN A 348 8.36 6.58 14.58
N GLY A 349 8.78 5.70 13.66
CA GLY A 349 8.70 5.92 12.24
C GLY A 349 7.25 5.83 11.77
N VAL A 350 7.09 6.08 10.49
CA VAL A 350 5.81 6.05 9.79
C VAL A 350 5.81 4.76 8.99
N SER A 351 4.79 3.92 9.17
CA SER A 351 4.69 2.65 8.46
C SER A 351 4.01 2.84 7.11
N ILE A 352 2.67 2.78 7.06
CA ILE A 352 1.85 2.96 5.86
C ILE A 352 0.43 3.43 6.21
N GLY A 353 -0.29 3.94 5.20
CA GLY A 353 -1.72 4.23 5.29
C GLY A 353 -2.06 5.67 5.70
N PRO A 354 -3.36 5.99 5.75
CA PRO A 354 -3.86 7.35 5.89
C PRO A 354 -3.51 7.98 7.26
N LEU A 355 -3.49 7.20 8.34
CA LEU A 355 -3.09 7.67 9.67
C LEU A 355 -1.62 8.08 9.75
N GLU A 356 -0.79 7.57 8.86
CA GLU A 356 0.66 7.71 8.88
C GLU A 356 1.12 8.76 7.86
N TYR A 357 0.60 8.70 6.62
CA TYR A 357 1.09 9.53 5.53
C TYR A 357 0.38 10.87 5.39
N CYS A 358 -0.84 11.02 5.93
CA CYS A 358 -1.64 12.24 5.86
C CYS A 358 -1.65 13.02 7.19
N GLY A 359 -0.95 12.55 8.22
CA GLY A 359 -0.96 13.14 9.56
C GLY A 359 0.38 13.04 10.26
N ASN A 360 0.83 14.14 10.87
CA ASN A 360 1.97 14.15 11.80
C ASN A 360 1.72 15.09 12.99
N GLY A 361 0.46 15.42 13.24
CA GLY A 361 0.09 16.10 14.47
C GLY A 361 0.34 15.18 15.66
N HIS A 362 0.56 15.76 16.83
CA HIS A 362 0.64 14.98 18.07
C HIS A 362 0.15 15.80 19.25
N ILE A 363 -0.39 15.12 20.25
CA ILE A 363 -0.90 15.75 21.47
C ILE A 363 0.24 15.91 22.47
N VAL A 364 0.50 17.15 22.89
CA VAL A 364 1.44 17.53 23.94
C VAL A 364 0.63 18.00 25.15
N HIS A 365 0.98 17.53 26.35
CA HIS A 365 0.27 17.94 27.56
C HIS A 365 0.97 19.13 28.22
N LEU A 366 0.26 20.26 28.29
CA LEU A 366 0.67 21.46 29.02
C LEU A 366 0.01 21.42 30.42
N GLY A 367 0.68 20.76 31.36
CA GLY A 367 0.05 20.36 32.63
C GLY A 367 -0.97 19.25 32.39
N ASN A 368 -2.23 19.48 32.74
CA ASN A 368 -3.34 18.55 32.51
C ASN A 368 -4.13 18.84 31.23
N ILE A 369 -3.75 19.87 30.48
CA ILE A 369 -4.48 20.28 29.27
C ILE A 369 -3.79 19.67 28.05
N PRO A 370 -4.48 18.87 27.23
CA PRO A 370 -3.95 18.39 25.97
C PRO A 370 -3.94 19.54 24.95
N HIS A 371 -2.79 19.75 24.30
CA HIS A 371 -2.62 20.70 23.20
C HIS A 371 -2.17 19.96 21.95
N LEU A 372 -2.76 20.32 20.81
CA LEU A 372 -2.36 19.83 19.51
C LEU A 372 -1.12 20.56 19.03
N ALA A 373 -0.06 19.81 18.77
CA ALA A 373 1.09 20.26 17.99
C ALA A 373 0.92 19.77 16.54
N VAL A 374 0.88 20.68 15.57
CA VAL A 374 0.66 20.35 14.15
C VAL A 374 1.87 19.62 13.55
N CYS A 375 3.05 19.85 14.12
CA CYS A 375 4.28 19.20 13.73
C CYS A 375 5.25 19.13 14.91
N LYS A 376 6.37 18.42 14.76
CA LYS A 376 7.51 18.57 15.69
C LYS A 376 8.12 19.95 15.51
N GLY A 377 8.48 20.61 16.61
CA GLY A 377 9.02 21.97 16.59
C GLY A 377 7.93 23.02 16.36
N ASP A 378 6.68 22.70 16.68
CA ASP A 378 5.56 23.63 16.53
C ASP A 378 5.77 24.86 17.43
N PRO A 379 5.91 26.08 16.88
CA PRO A 379 6.19 27.27 17.67
C PRO A 379 5.05 27.67 18.62
N THR A 380 3.87 27.08 18.49
CA THR A 380 2.75 27.28 19.43
C THR A 380 2.92 26.47 20.72
N ILE A 381 3.83 25.50 20.73
CA ILE A 381 4.14 24.68 21.89
C ILE A 381 5.43 25.19 22.53
N PRO A 382 5.52 25.34 23.87
CA PRO A 382 6.78 25.70 24.49
C PRO A 382 7.82 24.57 24.31
N GLN A 383 9.01 24.93 23.84
CA GLN A 383 10.10 24.00 23.51
C GLN A 383 10.35 22.94 24.59
N TYR A 384 10.35 23.33 25.87
CA TYR A 384 10.62 22.42 26.97
C TYR A 384 9.66 21.22 27.06
N HIS A 385 8.41 21.38 26.62
CA HIS A 385 7.43 20.29 26.60
C HIS A 385 7.71 19.30 25.47
N GLU A 386 8.11 19.78 24.29
CA GLU A 386 8.53 18.91 23.19
C GLU A 386 9.84 18.18 23.53
N GLU A 387 10.81 18.86 24.17
CA GLU A 387 12.02 18.21 24.65
C GLU A 387 11.73 17.11 25.67
N ARG A 388 10.83 17.37 26.64
CA ARG A 388 10.40 16.37 27.61
C ARG A 388 9.76 15.17 26.90
N THR A 389 8.90 15.43 25.93
CA THR A 389 8.27 14.40 25.09
C THR A 389 9.33 13.58 24.35
N LEU A 390 10.27 14.21 23.65
CA LEU A 390 11.38 13.55 22.95
C LEU A 390 12.26 12.71 23.89
N ARG A 391 12.53 13.20 25.10
CA ARG A 391 13.31 12.47 26.10
C ARG A 391 12.59 11.20 26.57
N GLY A 392 11.28 11.28 26.82
CA GLY A 392 10.44 10.12 27.18
C GLY A 392 10.37 9.11 26.05
N LEU A 393 10.05 9.60 24.85
CA LEU A 393 10.03 8.83 23.60
C LEU A 393 11.36 8.10 23.34
N ASN A 394 12.50 8.76 23.56
CA ASN A 394 13.81 8.16 23.42
C ASN A 394 14.00 6.99 24.39
N ARG A 395 13.59 7.13 25.66
CA ARG A 395 13.71 6.06 26.67
C ARG A 395 12.96 4.80 26.29
N VAL A 396 11.78 4.96 25.70
CA VAL A 396 10.99 3.84 25.15
C VAL A 396 11.73 3.19 23.99
N SER A 397 12.15 3.97 22.98
CA SER A 397 12.82 3.44 21.78
C SER A 397 14.15 2.72 22.07
N THR A 398 14.91 3.16 23.07
CA THR A 398 16.17 2.54 23.50
C THR A 398 15.98 1.45 24.55
N LYS A 399 14.72 1.05 24.81
CA LYS A 399 14.34 -0.01 25.76
C LYS A 399 14.88 0.22 27.17
N LEU A 400 15.03 1.48 27.59
CA LEU A 400 15.47 1.87 28.94
C LEU A 400 14.39 1.64 30.00
N GLU A 401 13.13 1.63 29.55
CA GLU A 401 11.94 1.40 30.37
C GLU A 401 11.17 0.15 29.94
N ALA A 402 11.87 -0.83 29.37
CA ALA A 402 11.25 -2.09 29.00
C ALA A 402 10.72 -2.80 30.26
N THR A 403 9.43 -3.15 30.25
CA THR A 403 8.79 -3.91 31.33
C THR A 403 9.56 -5.18 31.63
N GLY A 404 9.80 -5.46 32.92
CA GLY A 404 10.55 -6.64 33.37
C GLY A 404 12.08 -6.51 33.30
N LYS A 405 12.64 -5.39 32.81
CA LYS A 405 14.08 -5.12 32.86
C LYS A 405 14.41 -4.07 33.92
N ARG A 406 15.56 -4.20 34.57
CA ARG A 406 16.06 -3.19 35.51
C ARG A 406 16.25 -1.86 34.76
N LYS A 407 15.70 -0.78 35.31
CA LYS A 407 15.90 0.58 34.78
C LYS A 407 17.42 0.85 34.73
N ARG A 408 17.91 1.26 33.56
CA ARG A 408 19.32 1.63 33.38
C ARG A 408 19.46 3.08 32.95
N GLY A 409 20.63 3.65 33.19
CA GLY A 409 21.03 4.94 32.63
C GLY A 409 21.22 4.87 31.11
N ARG A 410 21.19 6.03 30.45
CA ARG A 410 21.60 6.18 29.05
C ARG A 410 23.11 5.96 28.94
N THR A 411 23.53 5.23 27.92
CA THR A 411 24.94 5.17 27.51
C THR A 411 25.37 6.49 26.87
N ALA A 412 26.68 6.72 26.76
CA ALA A 412 27.22 7.89 26.06
C ALA A 412 26.69 7.99 24.62
N LYS A 413 26.65 6.88 23.88
CA LYS A 413 26.11 6.81 22.51
C LYS A 413 24.63 7.22 22.44
N GLU A 414 23.81 6.77 23.39
CA GLU A 414 22.39 7.13 23.47
C GLU A 414 22.19 8.61 23.82
N ASN A 415 23.02 9.15 24.72
CA ASN A 415 23.02 10.58 25.04
C ASN A 415 23.40 11.43 23.82
N THR A 416 24.44 11.05 23.08
CA THR A 416 24.82 11.76 21.85
C THR A 416 23.69 11.76 20.84
N ALA A 417 23.06 10.59 20.58
CA ALA A 417 21.94 10.49 19.65
C ALA A 417 20.72 11.33 20.09
N LEU A 418 20.42 11.37 21.39
CA LEU A 418 19.36 12.22 21.93
C LEU A 418 19.69 13.71 21.78
N ASN A 419 20.93 14.11 22.10
CA ASN A 419 21.36 15.50 21.98
C ASN A 419 21.35 15.98 20.52
N THR A 420 21.69 15.13 19.55
CA THR A 420 21.52 15.44 18.12
C THR A 420 20.05 15.72 17.77
N LYS A 421 19.11 14.93 18.31
CA LYS A 421 17.66 15.17 18.09
C LYS A 421 17.18 16.46 18.74
N LEU A 422 17.62 16.73 19.97
CA LEU A 422 17.28 17.97 20.69
C LEU A 422 17.85 19.21 19.98
N GLY A 423 19.11 19.17 19.54
CA GLY A 423 19.71 20.29 18.78
C GLY A 423 19.00 20.54 17.44
N SER A 424 18.49 19.51 16.78
CA SER A 424 17.65 19.67 15.57
C SER A 424 16.31 20.34 15.89
N LEU A 425 15.70 19.99 17.03
CA LEU A 425 14.48 20.62 17.53
C LEU A 425 14.71 22.10 17.84
N GLU A 426 15.73 22.40 18.63
CA GLU A 426 16.13 23.77 19.03
C GLU A 426 16.39 24.64 17.80
N ALA A 427 17.15 24.14 16.82
CA ALA A 427 17.36 24.83 15.55
C ALA A 427 16.04 25.07 14.78
N GLY A 428 15.04 24.20 14.96
CA GLY A 428 13.67 24.40 14.47
C GLY A 428 12.99 25.60 15.11
N TYR A 429 13.01 25.70 16.44
CA TYR A 429 12.45 26.82 17.20
C TYR A 429 13.13 28.13 16.87
N ILE A 430 14.46 28.17 16.86
CA ILE A 430 15.22 29.39 16.53
C ILE A 430 14.78 29.92 15.17
N ARG A 431 14.75 29.06 14.13
CA ARG A 431 14.31 29.46 12.79
C ARG A 431 12.85 29.94 12.75
N ALA A 432 11.96 29.31 13.53
CA ALA A 432 10.57 29.73 13.60
C ALA A 432 10.42 31.10 14.29
N GLY A 433 11.19 31.35 15.35
CA GLY A 433 11.22 32.61 16.10
C GLY A 433 11.81 33.77 15.29
N THR A 434 12.92 33.56 14.56
CA THR A 434 13.52 34.59 13.69
C THR A 434 12.53 35.11 12.64
N LEU A 435 11.65 34.24 12.13
CA LEU A 435 10.63 34.64 11.15
C LEU A 435 9.52 35.50 11.77
N ARG A 436 9.19 35.34 13.05
CA ARG A 436 8.23 36.21 13.76
C ARG A 436 8.82 37.58 14.10
N GLY A 437 10.12 37.64 14.36
CA GLY A 437 10.81 38.91 14.70
C GLY A 437 10.97 39.85 13.50
N GLY A 438 11.05 39.31 12.28
CA GLY A 438 11.26 40.11 11.06
C GLY A 438 10.01 40.81 10.51
N GLU A 439 8.81 40.49 11.00
CA GLU A 439 7.56 41.12 10.53
C GLU A 439 7.28 42.48 11.18
N ASN A 440 8.03 42.87 12.23
CA ASN A 440 7.90 44.18 12.89
C ASN A 440 8.96 45.22 12.47
N GLU A 441 9.86 44.89 11.54
CA GLU A 441 10.91 45.81 11.04
C GLU A 441 11.04 45.79 9.50
N ALA A 442 9.92 45.78 8.78
CA ALA A 442 9.94 46.09 7.35
C ALA A 442 10.13 47.61 7.14
N SER A 443 11.37 48.08 7.29
CA SER A 443 11.77 49.37 6.70
C SER A 443 11.77 49.25 5.17
N GLU A 444 11.20 50.25 4.50
CA GLU A 444 10.94 50.29 3.05
C GLU A 444 12.20 50.29 2.14
N ASP A 445 13.41 50.11 2.67
CA ASP A 445 14.64 50.47 1.95
C ASP A 445 15.62 49.32 1.67
N SER A 446 15.20 48.06 1.79
CA SER A 446 16.08 46.92 1.47
C SER A 446 15.93 46.45 0.02
N ALA A 447 16.98 46.70 -0.77
CA ALA A 447 17.13 46.21 -2.14
C ALA A 447 16.87 44.69 -2.24
N PRO A 448 16.30 44.22 -3.37
CA PRO A 448 15.87 42.84 -3.51
C PRO A 448 17.04 41.86 -3.30
N PRO A 449 16.86 40.79 -2.51
CA PRO A 449 17.92 39.82 -2.25
C PRO A 449 18.37 39.17 -3.55
N ARG A 450 19.69 39.16 -3.79
CA ARG A 450 20.29 38.50 -4.96
C ARG A 450 19.79 37.07 -5.09
N ALA A 451 19.16 36.76 -6.23
CA ALA A 451 18.62 35.45 -6.55
C ALA A 451 19.72 34.37 -6.46
N LYS A 452 19.65 33.52 -5.43
CA LYS A 452 20.46 32.30 -5.37
C LYS A 452 19.96 31.37 -6.48
N LYS A 453 20.86 30.93 -7.36
CA LYS A 453 20.59 29.90 -8.39
C LYS A 453 19.98 28.66 -7.72
N ARG A 454 18.65 28.54 -7.78
CA ARG A 454 17.91 27.34 -7.37
C ARG A 454 18.13 26.26 -8.43
N ARG A 455 18.43 25.03 -8.00
CA ARG A 455 18.28 23.86 -8.87
C ARG A 455 16.80 23.73 -9.21
N LEU A 456 16.47 23.93 -10.49
CA LEU A 456 15.14 23.70 -11.03
C LEU A 456 14.78 22.21 -10.86
N SER A 457 13.53 21.93 -10.49
CA SER A 457 12.99 20.56 -10.53
C SER A 457 12.97 20.05 -11.97
N ALA A 458 12.87 18.73 -12.15
CA ALA A 458 12.74 18.12 -13.49
C ALA A 458 11.54 18.71 -14.25
N ASP A 459 10.44 19.01 -13.55
CA ASP A 459 9.23 19.59 -14.15
C ASP A 459 9.41 21.06 -14.54
N GLN A 460 10.17 21.85 -13.76
CA GLN A 460 10.52 23.23 -14.14
C GLN A 460 11.44 23.28 -15.37
N ARG A 461 12.27 22.26 -15.59
CA ARG A 461 13.07 22.15 -16.82
C ARG A 461 12.21 21.86 -18.04
N LEU A 462 11.17 21.02 -17.89
CA LEU A 462 10.24 20.70 -18.98
C LEU A 462 9.36 21.90 -19.35
N ALA A 463 8.88 22.66 -18.36
CA ALA A 463 8.08 23.86 -18.60
C ALA A 463 8.87 24.96 -19.33
N LEU A 464 10.17 25.10 -19.05
CA LEU A 464 11.05 26.06 -19.73
C LEU A 464 11.53 25.61 -21.12
N MET A 465 11.31 24.34 -21.48
CA MET A 465 11.58 23.82 -22.83
C MET A 465 10.36 23.95 -23.77
N SER A 466 9.24 24.46 -23.24
CA SER A 466 7.95 24.60 -23.95
C SER A 466 7.61 26.06 -24.29
N ILE A 467 8.57 26.97 -24.09
CA ILE A 467 8.58 28.38 -24.52
C ILE A 467 9.82 28.51 -25.39
#